data_AF-A0A949I815-F1
#
_entry.id   AF-A0A949I815-F1
#
_cell.length_a   1.000
_cell.length_b   1.000
_cell.length_c   1.000
_cell.angle_alpha   90.00
_cell.angle_beta   90.00
_cell.angle_gamma   90.00
#
_symmetry.space_group_name_H-M   'P 1'
#
loop_
_entity.id
_entity.type
_entity.pdbx_description
1 polymer ?
#
loop_
_entity_poly.entity_id
_entity_poly.type
_entity_poly.pdbx_seq_one_letter_code
_entity_poly.pdbx_strand_id
1 'polypeptide(L)'
;EIVSLGGKISYIVSTPEKYRQLLETSFYSQYPNAEITQVENYMSNLKHLDENANWDLWGTEYKFTKDYAYPIKTWREFEHPAAEEPIIDPLTTLLESLSKCEPHELMAVQICVRPVAEADWLPHSEKIVAELKEEGDHHVPLLERIIPPLGWIHKKTIIQAIKEGGKHGHGDDEGKQPKVMRMTEGERNIIKGIETKMTKPGWQTKIRHLYIAPKDNFDKNKKIAMTGAYRVFSSNIMNNLKPDIKGTWTNTQYALFKNIEQPFLDFETEHKKHMLLEGFFKRSMWIGAKPMIMNCEELATLFHFPLATAATAPVERIEIKKGQPPANLPMA
;
A
#
# COMPACT_ATOMS: atom_id res chain seq x y z
N GLU A 1 -11.56 1.61 -4.32
CA GLU A 1 -11.85 0.74 -3.17
C GLU A 1 -12.00 -0.68 -3.68
N ILE A 2 -11.43 -1.66 -2.99
CA ILE A 2 -11.65 -3.09 -3.24
C ILE A 2 -12.39 -3.61 -2.01
N VAL A 3 -13.63 -4.03 -2.20
CA VAL A 3 -14.56 -4.33 -1.11
C VAL A 3 -15.04 -5.76 -1.25
N SER A 4 -14.98 -6.52 -0.18
CA SER A 4 -15.60 -7.85 -0.06
C SER A 4 -16.76 -7.77 0.90
N LEU A 5 -17.97 -8.05 0.39
CA LEU A 5 -19.18 -8.21 1.17
C LEU A 5 -19.60 -9.67 1.05
N GLY A 6 -19.47 -10.44 2.14
CA GLY A 6 -19.84 -11.84 2.08
C GLY A 6 -19.03 -12.70 1.11
N GLY A 7 -17.76 -12.34 0.89
CA GLY A 7 -16.87 -13.02 -0.06
C GLY A 7 -16.99 -12.51 -1.50
N LYS A 8 -17.97 -11.65 -1.78
CA LYS A 8 -18.13 -11.03 -3.09
C LYS A 8 -17.25 -9.79 -3.23
N ILE A 9 -16.23 -9.90 -4.06
CA ILE A 9 -15.28 -8.81 -4.33
C ILE A 9 -15.87 -7.85 -5.36
N SER A 10 -15.96 -6.58 -4.99
CA SER A 10 -16.44 -5.46 -5.80
C SER A 10 -15.40 -4.35 -5.85
N TYR A 11 -15.24 -3.74 -7.03
CA TYR A 11 -14.40 -2.57 -7.22
C TYR A 11 -15.27 -1.31 -7.25
N ILE A 12 -15.02 -0.40 -6.32
CA ILE A 12 -15.81 0.82 -6.17
C ILE A 12 -14.90 2.03 -6.32
N VAL A 13 -15.32 2.99 -7.14
CA VAL A 13 -14.60 4.24 -7.35
C VAL A 13 -15.50 5.39 -6.91
N SER A 14 -15.01 6.21 -5.99
CA SER A 14 -15.70 7.42 -5.54
C SER A 14 -14.95 8.63 -6.08
N THR A 15 -15.64 9.47 -6.83
CA THR A 15 -15.08 10.69 -7.42
C THR A 15 -16.11 11.83 -7.37
N PRO A 16 -15.70 13.10 -7.27
CA PRO A 16 -16.63 14.22 -7.45
C PRO A 16 -17.34 14.15 -8.81
N GLU A 17 -18.62 14.53 -8.85
CA GLU A 17 -19.47 14.40 -10.06
C GLU A 17 -18.85 15.04 -11.30
N LYS A 18 -18.18 16.18 -11.14
CA LYS A 18 -17.48 16.89 -12.23
C LYS A 18 -16.40 16.07 -12.95
N TYR A 19 -15.84 15.04 -12.30
CA TYR A 19 -14.78 14.19 -12.86
C TYR A 19 -15.28 12.82 -13.30
N ARG A 20 -16.59 12.54 -13.16
CA ARG A 20 -17.19 11.25 -13.50
C ARG A 20 -16.92 10.86 -14.95
N GLN A 21 -17.23 11.75 -15.90
CA GLN A 21 -17.06 11.48 -17.33
C GLN A 21 -15.61 11.21 -17.72
N LEU A 22 -14.67 11.97 -17.15
CA LEU A 22 -13.23 11.78 -17.36
C LEU A 22 -12.79 10.39 -16.89
N LEU A 23 -13.29 9.98 -15.73
CA LEU A 23 -12.98 8.70 -15.11
C LEU A 23 -13.55 7.54 -15.91
N GLU A 24 -14.83 7.59 -16.27
CA GLU A 24 -15.50 6.58 -17.09
C GLU A 24 -14.78 6.41 -18.44
N THR A 25 -14.46 7.52 -19.12
CA THR A 25 -13.73 7.49 -20.40
C THR A 25 -12.35 6.85 -20.26
N SER A 26 -11.63 7.17 -19.19
CA SER A 26 -10.30 6.57 -18.90
C SER A 26 -10.42 5.06 -18.68
N PHE A 27 -11.42 4.60 -17.93
CA PHE A 27 -11.66 3.17 -17.72
C PHE A 27 -12.04 2.46 -19.02
N TYR A 28 -12.99 2.99 -19.80
CA TYR A 28 -13.38 2.39 -21.07
C TYR A 28 -12.23 2.33 -22.09
N SER A 29 -11.28 3.27 -22.03
CA SER A 29 -10.09 3.24 -22.91
C SER A 29 -9.15 2.06 -22.65
N GLN A 30 -9.04 1.62 -21.39
CA GLN A 30 -8.15 0.52 -20.98
C GLN A 30 -8.90 -0.81 -20.87
N TYR A 31 -10.19 -0.75 -20.52
CA TYR A 31 -11.09 -1.88 -20.31
C TYR A 31 -12.39 -1.69 -21.10
N PRO A 32 -12.38 -1.91 -22.43
CA PRO A 32 -13.56 -1.68 -23.29
C PRO A 32 -14.79 -2.51 -22.90
N ASN A 33 -14.58 -3.65 -22.26
CA ASN A 33 -15.64 -4.56 -21.80
C ASN A 33 -16.09 -4.30 -20.36
N ALA A 34 -15.53 -3.30 -19.66
CA ALA A 34 -15.96 -2.97 -18.30
C ALA A 34 -17.39 -2.41 -18.33
N GLU A 35 -18.21 -2.73 -17.32
CA GLU A 35 -19.50 -2.08 -17.10
C GLU A 35 -19.39 -1.22 -15.83
N ILE A 36 -19.68 0.08 -15.95
CA ILE A 36 -19.62 1.01 -14.82
C ILE A 36 -21.05 1.38 -14.42
N THR A 37 -21.43 0.99 -13.22
CA THR A 37 -22.75 1.29 -12.64
C THR A 37 -22.61 2.19 -11.42
N GLN A 38 -23.47 3.20 -11.33
CA GLN A 38 -23.58 4.01 -10.12
C GLN A 38 -24.28 3.18 -9.03
N VAL A 39 -23.64 3.10 -7.86
CA VAL A 39 -24.17 2.39 -6.70
C VAL A 39 -24.32 3.34 -5.52
N GLU A 40 -25.27 3.07 -4.64
CA GLU A 40 -25.36 3.77 -3.37
C GLU A 40 -24.14 3.46 -2.50
N ASN A 41 -23.79 4.38 -1.60
CA ASN A 41 -22.64 4.20 -0.72
C ASN A 41 -22.94 3.08 0.27
N TYR A 42 -22.34 1.91 0.06
CA TYR A 42 -22.50 0.72 0.91
C TYR A 42 -22.19 0.96 2.41
N MET A 43 -21.43 2.01 2.74
CA MET A 43 -21.16 2.42 4.12
C MET A 43 -22.30 3.23 4.77
N SER A 44 -23.35 3.60 4.04
CA SER A 44 -24.47 4.40 4.58
C SER A 44 -25.16 3.74 5.76
N ASN A 45 -25.22 2.41 5.76
CA ASN A 45 -25.86 1.60 6.79
C ASN A 45 -24.99 1.43 8.04
N LEU A 46 -23.71 1.82 7.96
CA LEU A 46 -22.71 1.67 9.03
C LEU A 46 -22.39 2.99 9.73
N LYS A 47 -23.07 4.10 9.40
CA LYS A 47 -22.76 5.45 9.91
C LYS A 47 -22.95 5.62 11.42
N HIS A 48 -23.76 4.76 12.03
CA HIS A 48 -24.04 4.81 13.46
C HIS A 48 -23.36 3.60 14.11
N LEU A 49 -22.08 3.78 14.47
CA LEU A 49 -21.47 3.01 15.55
C LEU A 49 -22.24 3.39 16.83
N ASP A 50 -23.36 2.73 17.08
CA ASP A 50 -23.97 2.75 18.40
C ASP A 50 -23.10 1.88 19.31
N GLU A 51 -22.85 2.30 20.56
CA GLU A 51 -22.11 1.49 21.54
C GLU A 51 -22.79 0.13 21.77
N ASN A 52 -24.11 0.09 21.52
CA ASN A 52 -24.95 -1.11 21.56
C ASN A 52 -24.89 -1.98 20.30
N ALA A 53 -24.13 -1.59 19.27
CA ALA A 53 -24.11 -2.34 18.03
C ALA A 53 -23.41 -3.70 18.19
N ASN A 54 -23.99 -4.76 17.62
CA ASN A 54 -23.50 -6.13 17.78
C ASN A 54 -22.33 -6.48 16.84
N TRP A 55 -21.53 -5.49 16.43
CA TRP A 55 -20.40 -5.68 15.52
C TRP A 55 -19.13 -5.07 16.10
N ASP A 56 -18.01 -5.66 15.71
CA ASP A 56 -16.67 -5.19 16.02
C ASP A 56 -15.96 -4.76 14.73
N LEU A 57 -15.00 -3.86 14.88
CA LEU A 57 -14.28 -3.23 13.79
C LEU A 57 -12.79 -3.32 14.03
N TRP A 58 -12.08 -3.83 13.03
CA TRP A 58 -10.65 -3.66 12.92
C TRP A 58 -10.27 -2.83 11.71
N GLY A 59 -9.29 -1.96 11.89
CA GLY A 59 -8.70 -1.25 10.77
C GLY A 59 -7.30 -0.75 11.07
N THR A 60 -6.64 -0.32 10.00
CA THR A 60 -5.33 0.31 10.05
C THR A 60 -5.08 1.08 8.77
N GLU A 61 -4.19 2.06 8.83
CA GLU A 61 -3.65 2.74 7.66
C GLU A 61 -2.20 2.32 7.42
N TYR A 62 -1.75 2.40 6.17
CA TYR A 62 -0.37 2.07 5.83
C TYR A 62 0.52 3.30 5.79
N LYS A 63 1.78 3.08 6.15
CA LYS A 63 2.87 4.03 6.00
C LYS A 63 4.09 3.37 5.39
N PHE A 64 4.94 4.20 4.80
CA PHE A 64 6.25 3.79 4.36
C PHE A 64 7.21 3.56 5.53
N THR A 65 8.15 2.64 5.35
CA THR A 65 9.24 2.41 6.29
C THR A 65 10.38 3.39 6.13
N LYS A 66 10.62 3.83 4.89
CA LYS A 66 11.64 4.80 4.51
C LYS A 66 10.96 6.07 4.00
N ASP A 67 11.75 7.06 3.63
CA ASP A 67 11.26 8.26 2.98
C ASP A 67 10.47 7.93 1.70
N TYR A 68 9.49 8.76 1.33
CA TYR A 68 8.65 8.53 0.16
C TYR A 68 9.43 8.60 -1.16
N ALA A 69 10.62 9.19 -1.19
CA ALA A 69 11.48 9.17 -2.38
C ALA A 69 11.85 7.75 -2.81
N TYR A 70 11.95 6.80 -1.87
CA TYR A 70 12.21 5.40 -2.17
C TYR A 70 10.92 4.73 -2.70
N PRO A 71 10.97 4.09 -3.88
CA PRO A 71 9.81 3.38 -4.42
C PRO A 71 9.52 2.07 -3.69
N ILE A 72 8.28 1.59 -3.78
CA ILE A 72 7.94 0.17 -3.52
C ILE A 72 8.22 -0.68 -4.76
N LYS A 73 8.11 -2.00 -4.63
CA LYS A 73 8.14 -2.88 -5.80
C LYS A 73 6.98 -2.55 -6.74
N THR A 74 7.30 -2.50 -8.03
CA THR A 74 6.31 -2.21 -9.08
C THR A 74 5.96 -3.46 -9.88
N TRP A 75 4.86 -3.43 -10.64
CA TRP A 75 4.40 -4.52 -11.51
C TRP A 75 5.50 -5.06 -12.44
N ARG A 76 6.45 -4.23 -12.87
CA ARG A 76 7.60 -4.62 -13.70
C ARG A 76 8.49 -5.69 -13.05
N GLU A 77 8.55 -5.72 -11.72
CA GLU A 77 9.32 -6.73 -10.99
C GLU A 77 8.59 -8.08 -10.87
N PHE A 78 7.31 -8.12 -11.24
CA PHE A 78 6.47 -9.33 -11.25
C PHE A 78 6.34 -9.94 -12.66
N GLU A 79 7.03 -9.37 -13.64
CA GLU A 79 7.11 -9.91 -14.99
C GLU A 79 8.23 -10.95 -15.08
N HIS A 80 7.86 -12.16 -15.49
CA HIS A 80 8.80 -13.25 -15.74
C HIS A 80 8.78 -13.58 -17.23
N PRO A 81 9.68 -13.00 -18.04
CA PRO A 81 9.65 -13.14 -19.50
C PRO A 81 9.87 -14.58 -19.99
N ALA A 82 10.33 -15.49 -19.12
CA ALA A 82 10.56 -16.90 -19.43
C ALA A 82 9.44 -17.84 -18.94
N ALA A 83 8.40 -17.33 -18.28
CA ALA A 83 7.29 -18.13 -17.76
C ALA A 83 6.14 -18.25 -18.77
N GLU A 84 5.35 -19.32 -18.67
CA GLU A 84 4.14 -19.53 -19.50
C GLU A 84 3.08 -18.45 -19.22
N GLU A 85 2.93 -18.05 -17.96
CA GLU A 85 2.20 -16.84 -17.57
C GLU A 85 3.21 -15.71 -17.37
N PRO A 86 3.26 -14.70 -18.28
CA PRO A 86 4.34 -13.71 -18.28
C PRO A 86 4.30 -12.75 -17.09
N ILE A 87 3.15 -12.65 -16.40
CA ILE A 87 2.94 -11.72 -15.29
C ILE A 87 2.23 -12.46 -14.16
N ILE A 88 2.86 -12.48 -12.99
CA ILE A 88 2.21 -12.93 -11.75
C ILE A 88 1.48 -11.74 -11.14
N ASP A 89 0.16 -11.82 -11.01
CA ASP A 89 -0.63 -10.73 -10.45
C ASP A 89 -0.30 -10.51 -8.95
N PRO A 90 0.25 -9.35 -8.56
CA PRO A 90 0.65 -9.11 -7.17
C PRO A 90 -0.55 -8.89 -6.23
N LEU A 91 -1.77 -8.70 -6.75
CA LEU A 91 -3.00 -8.61 -5.95
C LEU A 91 -3.60 -9.98 -5.62
N THR A 92 -3.09 -11.08 -6.17
CA THR A 92 -3.63 -12.44 -5.95
C THR A 92 -3.83 -12.76 -4.46
N THR A 93 -2.79 -12.57 -3.64
CA THR A 93 -2.85 -12.80 -2.19
C THR A 93 -3.89 -11.94 -1.48
N LEU A 94 -4.09 -10.70 -1.95
CA LEU A 94 -5.09 -9.79 -1.41
C LEU A 94 -6.50 -10.27 -1.78
N LEU A 95 -6.72 -10.62 -3.04
CA LEU A 95 -8.01 -11.10 -3.55
C LEU A 95 -8.41 -12.42 -2.89
N GLU A 96 -7.47 -13.36 -2.71
CA GLU A 96 -7.71 -14.59 -1.95
C GLU A 96 -8.13 -14.30 -0.52
N SER A 97 -7.47 -13.36 0.15
CA SER A 97 -7.81 -12.97 1.53
C SER A 97 -9.22 -12.36 1.60
N LEU A 98 -9.57 -11.52 0.62
CA LEU A 98 -10.90 -10.91 0.50
C LEU A 98 -11.99 -11.94 0.16
N SER A 99 -11.67 -12.97 -0.63
CA SER A 99 -12.63 -14.01 -1.00
C SER A 99 -13.05 -14.92 0.16
N LYS A 100 -12.22 -15.01 1.22
CA LYS A 100 -12.50 -15.75 2.46
C LYS A 100 -13.42 -15.00 3.44
N CYS A 101 -13.96 -13.86 3.01
CA CYS A 101 -14.91 -13.08 3.78
C CYS A 101 -16.24 -13.85 3.87
N GLU A 102 -16.75 -14.05 5.08
CA GLU A 102 -18.00 -14.77 5.31
C GLU A 102 -19.22 -13.85 5.07
N PRO A 103 -20.43 -14.39 4.77
CA PRO A 103 -21.63 -13.59 4.45
C PRO A 103 -21.98 -12.44 5.40
N HIS A 104 -21.60 -12.56 6.68
CA HIS A 104 -21.85 -11.58 7.73
C HIS A 104 -20.69 -10.60 7.95
N GLU A 105 -19.62 -10.71 7.17
CA GLU A 105 -18.41 -9.90 7.28
C GLU A 105 -18.31 -8.89 6.14
N LEU A 106 -17.61 -7.80 6.41
CA LEU A 106 -17.18 -6.81 5.43
C LEU A 106 -15.67 -6.62 5.55
N MET A 107 -14.96 -6.82 4.44
CA MET A 107 -13.55 -6.44 4.32
C MET A 107 -13.40 -5.40 3.23
N ALA A 108 -12.63 -4.35 3.48
CA ALA A 108 -12.41 -3.31 2.50
C ALA A 108 -10.99 -2.76 2.53
N VAL A 109 -10.49 -2.51 1.32
CA VAL A 109 -9.26 -1.76 1.05
C VAL A 109 -9.63 -0.47 0.36
N GLN A 110 -9.37 0.65 1.02
CA GLN A 110 -9.55 1.98 0.45
C GLN A 110 -8.20 2.58 0.10
N ILE A 111 -8.06 3.02 -1.15
CA ILE A 111 -6.90 3.76 -1.64
C ILE A 111 -7.42 5.12 -2.07
N CYS A 112 -7.11 6.15 -1.27
CA CYS A 112 -7.42 7.54 -1.59
C CYS A 112 -6.21 8.16 -2.29
N VAL A 113 -6.43 8.77 -3.45
CA VAL A 113 -5.38 9.41 -4.25
C VAL A 113 -5.71 10.88 -4.51
N ARG A 114 -4.68 11.73 -4.49
CA ARG A 114 -4.76 13.15 -4.83
C ARG A 114 -3.51 13.56 -5.62
N PRO A 115 -3.64 14.30 -6.73
CA PRO A 115 -2.46 14.74 -7.49
C PRO A 115 -1.62 15.71 -6.64
N VAL A 116 -0.30 15.62 -6.77
CA VAL A 116 0.67 16.50 -6.09
C VAL A 116 1.45 17.25 -7.16
N ALA A 117 1.67 18.54 -6.93
CA ALA A 117 2.48 19.34 -7.86
C ALA A 117 3.94 18.90 -7.78
N GLU A 118 4.62 18.83 -8.93
CA GLU A 118 6.03 18.42 -9.01
C GLU A 118 6.94 19.24 -8.09
N ALA A 119 6.68 20.55 -7.99
CA ALA A 119 7.42 21.47 -7.12
C ALA A 119 7.35 21.10 -5.61
N ASP A 120 6.31 20.39 -5.17
CA ASP A 120 6.10 20.08 -3.76
C ASP A 120 6.90 18.86 -3.28
N TRP A 121 7.29 17.96 -4.19
CA TRP A 121 7.87 16.66 -3.81
C TRP A 121 9.18 16.29 -4.54
N LEU A 122 9.41 16.81 -5.76
CA LEU A 122 10.65 16.56 -6.49
C LEU A 122 11.89 17.14 -5.77
N PRO A 123 11.90 18.38 -5.24
CA PRO A 123 13.10 18.95 -4.64
C PRO A 123 13.63 18.13 -3.45
N HIS A 124 12.72 17.52 -2.67
CA HIS A 124 13.09 16.63 -1.57
C HIS A 124 13.71 15.32 -2.08
N SER A 125 13.15 14.75 -3.14
CA SER A 125 13.66 13.52 -3.77
C SER A 125 15.03 13.76 -4.42
N GLU A 126 15.22 14.89 -5.09
CA GLU A 126 16.50 15.33 -5.66
C GLU A 126 17.57 15.51 -4.59
N LYS A 127 17.20 16.12 -3.45
CA LYS A 127 18.10 16.26 -2.30
C LYS A 127 18.56 14.90 -1.78
N ILE A 128 17.65 13.92 -1.64
CA ILE A 128 18.01 12.56 -1.22
C ILE A 128 18.97 11.91 -2.23
N VAL A 129 18.75 12.10 -3.53
CA VAL A 129 19.65 11.57 -4.56
C VAL A 129 21.04 12.23 -4.48
N ALA A 130 21.10 13.54 -4.24
CA ALA A 130 22.37 14.26 -4.05
C ALA A 130 23.11 13.74 -2.81
N GLU A 131 22.43 13.62 -1.66
CA GLU A 131 23.00 13.06 -0.43
C GLU A 131 23.53 11.63 -0.64
N LEU A 132 22.81 10.77 -1.35
CA LEU A 132 23.26 9.41 -1.66
C LEU A 132 24.48 9.38 -2.60
N LYS A 133 24.56 10.31 -3.56
CA LYS A 133 25.72 10.44 -4.47
C LYS A 133 26.96 10.96 -3.73
N GLU A 134 26.79 11.81 -2.73
CA GLU A 134 27.87 12.32 -1.87
C GLU A 134 28.31 11.29 -0.81
N GLU A 135 27.37 10.57 -0.19
CA GLU A 135 27.70 9.53 0.81
C GLU A 135 28.44 8.32 0.18
N GLY A 136 28.18 8.02 -1.10
CA GLY A 136 28.94 7.01 -1.85
C GLY A 136 30.44 7.31 -2.01
N ASP A 137 30.91 8.52 -1.67
CA ASP A 137 32.33 8.88 -1.62
C ASP A 137 33.01 8.47 -0.29
N HIS A 138 32.25 8.08 0.75
CA HIS A 138 32.79 7.66 2.05
C HIS A 138 32.43 6.20 2.35
N HIS A 139 33.45 5.35 2.56
CA HIS A 139 33.30 3.95 2.99
C HIS A 139 32.69 3.84 4.40
N VAL A 140 31.40 4.09 4.53
CA VAL A 140 30.61 3.71 5.70
C VAL A 140 29.40 2.91 5.22
N PRO A 141 29.23 1.66 5.66
CA PRO A 141 28.08 0.87 5.26
C PRO A 141 26.81 1.57 5.71
N LEU A 142 25.92 1.83 4.74
CA LEU A 142 24.56 2.36 4.91
C LEU A 142 23.76 1.62 6.02
N LEU A 143 24.20 0.42 6.41
CA LEU A 143 23.66 -0.39 7.49
C LEU A 143 23.58 0.34 8.85
N GLU A 144 24.47 1.29 9.16
CA GLU A 144 24.45 1.97 10.47
C GLU A 144 23.30 2.99 10.62
N ARG A 145 22.75 3.51 9.52
CA ARG A 145 21.66 4.52 9.55
C ARG A 145 20.26 3.92 9.42
N ILE A 146 20.16 2.61 9.15
CA ILE A 146 18.90 1.88 8.94
C ILE A 146 18.34 1.29 10.26
N ILE A 147 19.10 1.33 11.36
CA ILE A 147 18.68 0.78 12.65
C ILE A 147 17.96 1.85 13.48
N PRO A 148 16.66 1.69 13.84
CA PRO A 148 15.96 2.61 14.73
C PRO A 148 16.65 2.67 16.11
N PRO A 149 16.50 3.76 16.89
CA PRO A 149 17.22 3.97 18.14
C PRO A 149 16.60 3.14 19.29
N LEU A 150 16.56 1.82 19.16
CA LEU A 150 16.21 0.88 20.22
C LEU A 150 17.15 -0.33 20.16
N GLY A 151 18.15 -0.36 21.05
CA GLY A 151 18.95 -1.55 21.32
C GLY A 151 20.45 -1.27 21.42
N TRP A 152 20.91 -0.82 22.59
CA TRP A 152 22.31 -0.55 22.94
C TRP A 152 23.23 -1.81 22.89
N ILE A 153 22.69 -2.98 22.53
CA ILE A 153 23.32 -4.30 22.74
C ILE A 153 24.09 -4.82 21.50
N HIS A 154 23.82 -4.34 20.28
CA HIS A 154 24.46 -4.89 19.06
C HIS A 154 25.71 -4.13 18.57
N LYS A 155 26.08 -3.00 19.18
CA LYS A 155 27.23 -2.20 18.70
C LYS A 155 28.58 -2.89 18.87
N LYS A 156 28.78 -3.68 19.93
CA LYS A 156 30.12 -4.22 20.25
C LYS A 156 30.52 -5.40 19.35
N THR A 157 29.58 -6.24 18.94
CA THR A 157 29.87 -7.47 18.17
C THR A 157 30.23 -7.17 16.71
N ILE A 158 29.58 -6.17 16.11
CA ILE A 158 29.81 -5.80 14.70
C ILE A 158 31.14 -5.05 14.53
N ILE A 159 31.48 -4.15 15.46
CA ILE A 159 32.74 -3.39 15.44
C ILE A 159 33.96 -4.32 15.55
N GLN A 160 33.84 -5.41 16.33
CA GLN A 160 34.94 -6.36 16.52
C GLN A 160 35.17 -7.24 15.28
N ALA A 161 34.09 -7.65 14.59
CA ALA A 161 34.19 -8.41 13.34
C ALA A 161 34.83 -7.60 12.19
N ILE A 162 34.58 -6.28 12.14
CA ILE A 162 35.20 -5.39 11.13
C ILE A 162 36.69 -5.16 11.41
N LYS A 163 37.09 -5.08 12.68
CA LYS A 163 38.50 -4.87 13.08
C LYS A 163 39.40 -6.07 12.79
N GLU A 164 38.85 -7.28 12.79
CA GLU A 164 39.61 -8.52 12.56
C GLU A 164 39.68 -8.91 11.08
N GLY A 165 38.77 -8.43 10.23
CA GLY A 165 38.72 -8.77 8.79
C GLY A 165 39.50 -7.87 7.83
N GLY A 166 40.01 -6.71 8.28
CA GLY A 166 40.59 -5.68 7.40
C GLY A 166 42.11 -5.56 7.47
N LYS A 167 42.85 -6.55 6.93
CA LYS A 167 44.30 -6.44 6.70
C LYS A 167 44.71 -6.95 5.32
N HIS A 168 44.28 -6.32 4.24
CA HIS A 168 44.88 -6.35 2.89
C HIS A 168 44.32 -5.12 2.15
N GLY A 169 45.03 -4.19 1.51
CA GLY A 169 46.43 -3.92 1.24
C GLY A 169 46.46 -2.56 0.48
N HIS A 170 47.55 -1.80 0.59
CA HIS A 170 47.75 -0.51 -0.08
C HIS A 170 47.99 -0.64 -1.59
N GLY A 171 47.61 0.39 -2.36
CA GLY A 171 48.06 0.65 -3.73
C GLY A 171 47.46 1.95 -4.29
N ASP A 172 48.31 2.96 -4.46
CA ASP A 172 47.98 4.28 -5.00
C ASP A 172 47.81 4.30 -6.54
N ASP A 173 47.02 5.29 -6.98
CA ASP A 173 46.96 5.95 -8.30
C ASP A 173 46.61 5.15 -9.56
N GLU A 174 45.39 5.36 -10.09
CA GLU A 174 45.09 5.38 -11.53
C GLU A 174 43.72 6.04 -11.80
N GLY A 175 43.71 7.11 -12.60
CA GLY A 175 42.60 7.60 -13.44
C GLY A 175 41.24 7.84 -12.78
N LYS A 176 40.79 9.11 -12.75
CA LYS A 176 39.42 9.53 -12.37
C LYS A 176 38.34 8.72 -13.10
N GLN A 177 37.97 7.57 -12.57
CA GLN A 177 36.76 6.87 -12.99
C GLN A 177 35.57 7.74 -12.55
N PRO A 178 34.53 7.90 -13.39
CA PRO A 178 33.39 8.74 -13.08
C PRO A 178 32.76 8.31 -11.75
N LYS A 179 32.44 9.27 -10.87
CA LYS A 179 32.04 9.07 -9.47
C LYS A 179 30.93 8.02 -9.25
N VAL A 180 30.08 7.79 -10.24
CA VAL A 180 29.04 6.74 -10.26
C VAL A 180 29.63 5.32 -10.20
N MET A 181 30.85 5.13 -10.69
CA MET A 181 31.53 3.84 -10.85
C MET A 181 32.15 3.31 -9.54
N ARG A 182 32.22 4.13 -8.48
CA ARG A 182 32.69 3.73 -7.14
C ARG A 182 31.57 3.21 -6.21
N MET A 183 30.32 3.42 -6.60
CA MET A 183 29.17 2.96 -5.83
C MET A 183 28.97 1.45 -5.98
N THR A 184 28.48 0.80 -4.92
CA THR A 184 28.05 -0.60 -4.99
C THR A 184 26.86 -0.75 -5.93
N GLU A 185 26.65 -1.94 -6.49
CA GLU A 185 25.51 -2.21 -7.37
C GLU A 185 24.16 -1.92 -6.68
N GLY A 186 24.05 -2.22 -5.38
CA GLY A 186 22.87 -1.92 -4.58
C GLY A 186 22.57 -0.43 -4.47
N GLU A 187 23.59 0.40 -4.23
CA GLU A 187 23.43 1.87 -4.16
C GLU A 187 23.06 2.47 -5.51
N ARG A 188 23.66 1.98 -6.60
CA ARG A 188 23.25 2.39 -7.96
C ARG A 188 21.80 2.05 -8.24
N ASN A 189 21.35 0.87 -7.83
CA ASN A 189 19.96 0.43 -7.99
C ASN A 189 18.99 1.29 -7.17
N ILE A 190 19.38 1.74 -5.97
CA ILE A 190 18.58 2.69 -5.18
C ILE A 190 18.43 4.01 -5.93
N ILE A 191 19.54 4.63 -6.34
CA ILE A 191 19.52 5.91 -7.04
C ILE A 191 18.69 5.81 -8.32
N LYS A 192 18.93 4.77 -9.12
CA LYS A 192 18.16 4.51 -10.34
C LYS A 192 16.67 4.35 -10.05
N GLY A 193 16.31 3.68 -8.95
CA GLY A 193 14.92 3.53 -8.53
C GLY A 193 14.26 4.87 -8.19
N ILE A 194 14.95 5.72 -7.42
CA ILE A 194 14.47 7.07 -7.08
C ILE A 194 14.37 7.96 -8.33
N GLU A 195 15.40 7.97 -9.19
CA GLU A 195 15.39 8.70 -10.46
C GLU A 195 14.24 8.24 -11.38
N THR A 196 14.01 6.93 -11.47
CA THR A 196 12.89 6.36 -12.24
C THR A 196 11.52 6.69 -11.64
N LYS A 197 11.45 6.91 -10.32
CA LYS A 197 10.24 7.37 -9.65
C LYS A 197 9.96 8.85 -9.97
N MET A 198 10.99 9.69 -9.94
CA MET A 198 10.91 11.14 -10.19
C MET A 198 10.47 11.49 -11.61
N THR A 199 10.72 10.64 -12.61
CA THR A 199 10.28 10.89 -14.00
C THR A 199 8.77 10.74 -14.23
N LYS A 200 8.00 10.39 -13.19
CA LYS A 200 6.58 10.08 -13.28
C LYS A 200 5.74 10.99 -12.39
N PRO A 201 4.48 11.28 -12.76
CA PRO A 201 3.59 12.09 -11.92
C PRO A 201 3.39 11.49 -10.52
N GLY A 202 3.50 12.35 -9.51
CA GLY A 202 3.34 12.00 -8.10
C GLY A 202 1.92 12.19 -7.57
N TRP A 203 1.50 11.29 -6.70
CA TRP A 203 0.18 11.24 -6.09
C TRP A 203 0.30 11.05 -4.58
N GLN A 204 -0.35 11.93 -3.83
CA GLN A 204 -0.61 11.73 -2.41
C GLN A 204 -1.55 10.56 -2.27
N THR A 205 -1.11 9.54 -1.55
CA THR A 205 -1.79 8.26 -1.45
C THR A 205 -1.98 7.87 0.00
N LYS A 206 -3.20 7.48 0.35
CA LYS A 206 -3.52 6.89 1.65
C LYS A 206 -4.21 5.55 1.44
N ILE A 207 -3.72 4.54 2.14
CA ILE A 207 -4.27 3.18 2.07
C ILE A 207 -4.85 2.84 3.44
N ARG A 208 -6.11 2.44 3.47
CA ARG A 208 -6.83 2.01 4.67
C ARG A 208 -7.36 0.60 4.50
N HIS A 209 -7.23 -0.19 5.54
CA HIS A 209 -7.91 -1.47 5.68
C HIS A 209 -9.00 -1.36 6.72
N LEU A 210 -10.13 -1.99 6.41
CA LEU A 210 -11.28 -2.09 7.28
C LEU A 210 -11.79 -3.53 7.26
N TYR A 211 -12.06 -4.07 8.43
CA TYR A 211 -12.70 -5.36 8.63
C TYR A 211 -13.79 -5.19 9.69
N ILE A 212 -15.02 -5.51 9.33
CA ILE A 212 -16.19 -5.40 10.20
C ILE A 212 -16.86 -6.76 10.23
N ALA A 213 -17.19 -7.23 11.42
CA ALA A 213 -17.93 -8.48 11.63
C ALA A 213 -18.75 -8.40 12.93
N PRO A 214 -19.82 -9.20 13.09
CA PRO A 214 -20.50 -9.36 14.37
C PRO A 214 -19.52 -9.76 15.48
N LYS A 215 -19.72 -9.25 16.70
CA LYS A 215 -18.80 -9.47 17.84
C LYS A 215 -18.54 -10.97 18.10
N ASP A 216 -19.58 -11.79 17.98
CA ASP A 216 -19.51 -13.23 18.22
C ASP A 216 -18.72 -13.99 17.13
N ASN A 217 -18.62 -13.41 15.93
CA ASN A 217 -18.02 -14.03 14.75
C ASN A 217 -16.71 -13.35 14.34
N PHE A 218 -16.22 -12.40 15.14
CA PHE A 218 -15.05 -11.61 14.78
C PHE A 218 -13.75 -12.44 14.79
N ASP A 219 -13.28 -12.85 13.61
CA ASP A 219 -12.01 -13.58 13.48
C ASP A 219 -10.79 -12.65 13.45
N LYS A 220 -9.95 -12.74 14.49
CA LYS A 220 -8.69 -11.98 14.62
C LYS A 220 -7.59 -12.45 13.66
N ASN A 221 -7.70 -13.59 13.01
CA ASN A 221 -6.70 -14.07 12.05
C ASN A 221 -6.87 -13.42 10.67
N LYS A 222 -8.11 -13.09 10.29
CA LYS A 222 -8.43 -12.46 9.00
C LYS A 222 -7.77 -11.08 8.82
N LYS A 223 -7.63 -10.29 9.91
CA LYS A 223 -6.84 -9.05 9.88
C LYS A 223 -5.36 -9.26 9.56
N ILE A 224 -4.77 -10.38 9.99
CA ILE A 224 -3.36 -10.69 9.71
C ILE A 224 -3.21 -11.07 8.23
N ALA A 225 -4.16 -11.82 7.66
CA ALA A 225 -4.15 -12.17 6.24
C ALA A 225 -4.14 -10.92 5.34
N MET A 226 -5.02 -9.94 5.60
CA MET A 226 -5.06 -8.70 4.82
C MET A 226 -3.76 -7.89 4.91
N THR A 227 -3.16 -7.81 6.10
CA THR A 227 -1.87 -7.11 6.28
C THR A 227 -0.69 -7.86 5.68
N GLY A 228 -0.77 -9.20 5.65
CA GLY A 228 0.20 -10.07 5.01
C GLY A 228 0.27 -9.88 3.49
N ALA A 229 -0.88 -9.65 2.84
CA ALA A 229 -0.97 -9.46 1.40
C ALA A 229 -0.09 -8.29 0.89
N TYR A 230 0.05 -7.22 1.69
CA TYR A 230 0.88 -6.07 1.32
C TYR A 230 2.39 -6.28 1.45
N ARG A 231 2.83 -7.40 2.03
CA ARG A 231 4.26 -7.73 2.11
C ARG A 231 4.87 -8.04 0.75
N VAL A 232 4.08 -8.43 -0.25
CA VAL A 232 4.61 -8.75 -1.58
C VAL A 232 5.24 -7.52 -2.27
N PHE A 233 4.72 -6.32 -1.97
CA PHE A 233 5.23 -5.04 -2.51
C PHE A 233 6.50 -4.54 -1.81
N SER A 234 7.00 -5.30 -0.84
CA SER A 234 8.15 -4.95 -0.01
C SER A 234 9.48 -5.19 -0.74
N SER A 235 10.40 -4.24 -0.61
CA SER A 235 11.79 -4.36 -1.03
C SER A 235 12.72 -4.13 0.17
N ASN A 236 13.67 -5.05 0.37
CA ASN A 236 14.67 -4.90 1.43
C ASN A 236 15.56 -3.67 1.20
N ILE A 237 15.83 -3.36 -0.07
CA ILE A 237 16.70 -2.27 -0.47
C ILE A 237 15.91 -0.96 -0.60
N MET A 238 14.66 -1.01 -1.08
CA MET A 238 13.81 0.17 -1.27
C MET A 238 12.78 0.31 -0.14
N ASN A 239 11.54 0.71 -0.46
CA ASN A 239 10.50 0.99 0.52
C ASN A 239 9.57 -0.21 0.75
N ASN A 240 8.84 -0.14 1.86
CA ASN A 240 7.89 -1.16 2.28
C ASN A 240 6.61 -0.50 2.80
N LEU A 241 5.48 -1.16 2.56
CA LEU A 241 4.20 -0.79 3.17
C LEU A 241 4.05 -1.53 4.50
N LYS A 242 3.98 -0.78 5.60
CA LYS A 242 3.69 -1.34 6.93
C LYS A 242 2.43 -0.72 7.51
N PRO A 243 1.59 -1.50 8.20
CA PRO A 243 0.47 -0.95 8.94
C PRO A 243 0.97 -0.04 10.06
N ASP A 244 0.26 1.05 10.32
CA ASP A 244 0.59 1.97 11.39
C ASP A 244 0.08 1.48 12.74
N ILE A 245 0.87 0.56 13.34
CA ILE A 245 0.59 -0.12 14.60
C ILE A 245 0.39 0.85 15.77
N LYS A 246 1.06 2.02 15.75
CA LYS A 246 1.00 2.96 16.88
C LYS A 246 -0.21 3.89 16.79
N GLY A 247 -0.45 4.50 15.63
CA GLY A 247 -1.46 5.54 15.48
C GLY A 247 -2.86 5.00 15.16
N THR A 248 -2.97 4.14 14.15
CA THR A 248 -4.28 3.78 13.57
C THR A 248 -4.73 2.36 13.83
N TRP A 249 -3.84 1.46 14.26
CA TRP A 249 -4.19 0.07 14.53
C TRP A 249 -5.13 -0.05 15.72
N THR A 250 -6.35 -0.55 15.49
CA THR A 250 -7.45 -0.60 16.47
C THR A 250 -7.35 -1.76 17.47
N ASN A 251 -6.16 -2.32 17.70
CA ASN A 251 -5.97 -3.38 18.67
C ASN A 251 -4.70 -3.13 19.49
N THR A 252 -4.87 -2.52 20.65
CA THR A 252 -3.79 -2.11 21.54
C THR A 252 -3.33 -3.30 22.39
N GLN A 253 -2.00 -3.51 22.47
CA GLN A 253 -1.42 -4.52 23.36
C GLN A 253 -1.08 -3.88 24.72
N TYR A 254 -1.33 -4.62 25.80
CA TYR A 254 -1.04 -4.23 27.19
C TYR A 254 0.44 -3.92 27.41
N ALA A 255 0.75 -2.91 28.23
CA ALA A 255 2.12 -2.55 28.55
C ALA A 255 2.60 -3.23 29.85
N LEU A 256 1.91 -3.07 30.99
CA LEU A 256 2.36 -3.67 32.25
C LEU A 256 1.24 -4.16 33.19
N PHE A 257 0.17 -3.39 33.40
CA PHE A 257 -0.89 -3.76 34.37
C PHE A 257 -2.27 -3.78 33.73
N LYS A 258 -2.73 -4.97 33.35
CA LYS A 258 -4.03 -5.19 32.68
C LYS A 258 -5.18 -4.44 33.38
N ASN A 259 -5.32 -4.54 34.70
CA ASN A 259 -6.51 -3.98 35.37
C ASN A 259 -6.55 -2.45 35.47
N ILE A 260 -5.42 -1.76 35.32
CA ILE A 260 -5.34 -0.29 35.42
C ILE A 260 -5.39 0.33 34.02
N GLU A 261 -4.79 -0.33 33.03
CA GLU A 261 -4.69 0.18 31.66
C GLU A 261 -5.96 -0.08 30.84
N GLN A 262 -6.77 -1.09 31.16
CA GLN A 262 -7.98 -1.47 30.41
C GLN A 262 -8.93 -0.31 30.07
N PRO A 263 -9.43 0.50 31.02
CA PRO A 263 -10.38 1.55 30.69
C PRO A 263 -9.81 2.61 29.74
N PHE A 264 -8.51 2.90 29.84
CA PHE A 264 -7.84 3.82 28.91
C PHE A 264 -7.64 3.18 27.53
N LEU A 265 -7.23 1.91 27.49
CA LEU A 265 -7.00 1.17 26.25
C LEU A 265 -8.30 0.93 25.47
N ASP A 266 -9.41 0.69 26.16
CA ASP A 266 -10.74 0.55 25.56
C ASP A 266 -11.18 1.89 24.96
N PHE A 267 -11.02 3.00 25.70
CA PHE A 267 -11.29 4.34 25.18
C PHE A 267 -10.43 4.67 23.94
N GLU A 268 -9.13 4.38 23.99
CA GLU A 268 -8.23 4.62 22.86
C GLU A 268 -8.59 3.75 21.65
N THR A 269 -9.00 2.50 21.89
CA THR A 269 -9.43 1.56 20.84
C THR A 269 -10.70 2.04 20.16
N GLU A 270 -11.72 2.41 20.92
CA GLU A 270 -12.98 2.92 20.38
C GLU A 270 -12.78 4.26 19.66
N HIS A 271 -11.94 5.15 20.21
CA HIS A 271 -11.55 6.39 19.53
C HIS A 271 -10.90 6.11 18.18
N LYS A 272 -9.96 5.14 18.10
CA LYS A 272 -9.31 4.74 16.84
C LYS A 272 -10.29 4.12 15.86
N LYS A 273 -11.22 3.27 16.32
CA LYS A 273 -12.27 2.68 15.48
C LYS A 273 -13.16 3.77 14.89
N HIS A 274 -13.61 4.71 15.71
CA HIS A 274 -14.44 5.83 15.26
C HIS A 274 -13.69 6.72 14.25
N MET A 275 -12.46 7.12 14.57
CA MET A 275 -11.61 7.91 13.68
C MET A 275 -11.41 7.22 12.33
N LEU A 276 -11.12 5.91 12.32
CA LEU A 276 -10.93 5.17 11.07
C LEU A 276 -12.21 5.03 10.29
N LEU A 277 -13.34 4.73 10.93
CA LEU A 277 -14.62 4.63 10.25
C LEU A 277 -15.03 5.98 9.65
N GLU A 278 -14.84 7.07 10.38
CA GLU A 278 -15.08 8.43 9.89
C GLU A 278 -14.15 8.76 8.71
N GLY A 279 -12.86 8.47 8.84
CA GLY A 279 -11.87 8.66 7.77
C GLY A 279 -12.20 7.87 6.52
N PHE A 280 -12.64 6.61 6.68
CA PHE A 280 -13.08 5.73 5.60
C PHE A 280 -14.36 6.25 4.94
N PHE A 281 -15.38 6.59 5.73
CA PHE A 281 -16.66 7.10 5.25
C PHE A 281 -16.51 8.40 4.48
N LYS A 282 -15.74 9.35 5.04
CA LYS A 282 -15.46 10.66 4.42
C LYS A 282 -14.40 10.58 3.31
N ARG A 283 -13.75 9.42 3.11
CA ARG A 283 -12.62 9.26 2.18
C ARG A 283 -11.54 10.32 2.40
N SER A 284 -11.31 10.67 3.68
CA SER A 284 -10.50 11.83 4.06
C SER A 284 -9.02 11.55 3.81
N MET A 285 -8.26 12.53 3.34
CA MET A 285 -6.79 12.42 3.31
C MET A 285 -6.13 12.87 4.62
N TRP A 286 -6.89 13.50 5.51
CA TRP A 286 -6.39 14.22 6.68
C TRP A 286 -6.58 13.47 7.99
N ILE A 287 -7.60 12.61 8.08
CA ILE A 287 -7.89 11.80 9.27
C ILE A 287 -6.99 10.57 9.27
N GLY A 288 -6.30 10.28 10.37
CA GLY A 288 -5.42 9.11 10.55
C GLY A 288 -3.93 9.41 10.31
N ALA A 289 -3.21 8.45 9.74
CA ALA A 289 -1.79 8.55 9.39
C ALA A 289 -1.54 9.59 8.28
N LYS A 290 -0.29 10.03 8.13
CA LYS A 290 0.07 10.95 7.03
C LYS A 290 0.00 10.24 5.68
N PRO A 291 -0.52 10.89 4.61
CA PRO A 291 -0.48 10.32 3.27
C PRO A 291 0.97 10.17 2.79
N MET A 292 1.20 9.15 1.97
CA MET A 292 2.46 8.85 1.30
C MET A 292 2.48 9.51 -0.09
N ILE A 293 3.65 9.59 -0.73
CA ILE A 293 3.76 10.01 -2.13
C ILE A 293 4.17 8.80 -2.97
N MET A 294 3.33 8.45 -3.94
CA MET A 294 3.53 7.34 -4.87
C MET A 294 3.44 7.86 -6.30
N ASN A 295 4.16 7.24 -7.22
CA ASN A 295 3.98 7.52 -8.64
C ASN A 295 2.85 6.66 -9.24
N CYS A 296 2.57 6.86 -10.54
CA CYS A 296 1.55 6.09 -11.25
C CYS A 296 1.82 4.58 -11.33
N GLU A 297 3.08 4.13 -11.40
CA GLU A 297 3.41 2.70 -11.49
C GLU A 297 3.21 1.99 -10.14
N GLU A 298 3.62 2.62 -9.04
CA GLU A 298 3.36 2.12 -7.68
C GLU A 298 1.85 1.99 -7.44
N LEU A 299 1.07 2.99 -7.85
CA LEU A 299 -0.39 2.94 -7.76
C LEU A 299 -1.01 1.86 -8.64
N ALA A 300 -0.57 1.73 -9.89
CA ALA A 300 -1.05 0.68 -10.80
C ALA A 300 -0.75 -0.73 -10.27
N THR A 301 0.32 -0.89 -9.49
CA THR A 301 0.69 -2.16 -8.84
C THR A 301 -0.22 -2.49 -7.65
N LEU A 302 -0.78 -1.46 -7.00
CA LEU A 302 -1.64 -1.59 -5.82
C LEU A 302 -3.13 -1.60 -6.15
N PHE A 303 -3.51 -1.14 -7.34
CA PHE A 303 -4.89 -1.09 -7.81
C PHE A 303 -4.96 -1.34 -9.32
N HIS A 304 -5.38 -2.55 -9.66
CA HIS A 304 -5.78 -2.95 -11.01
C HIS A 304 -6.90 -3.99 -10.92
N PHE A 305 -7.61 -4.18 -12.01
CA PHE A 305 -8.56 -5.29 -12.11
C PHE A 305 -7.79 -6.60 -12.26
N PRO A 306 -8.30 -7.71 -11.69
CA PRO A 306 -7.55 -8.96 -11.69
C PRO A 306 -7.22 -9.40 -13.11
N LEU A 307 -5.98 -9.84 -13.32
CA LEU A 307 -5.60 -10.44 -14.59
C LEU A 307 -6.39 -11.73 -14.82
N ALA A 308 -6.73 -12.03 -16.07
CA ALA A 308 -7.42 -13.28 -16.41
C ALA A 308 -6.41 -14.44 -16.44
N THR A 309 -5.88 -14.82 -15.28
CA THR A 309 -4.98 -15.98 -15.11
C THR A 309 -5.70 -17.11 -14.36
N ALA A 310 -5.11 -18.31 -14.36
CA ALA A 310 -5.74 -19.50 -13.78
C ALA A 310 -5.94 -19.45 -12.24
N ALA A 311 -5.22 -18.55 -11.55
CA ALA A 311 -5.17 -18.47 -10.09
C ALA A 311 -6.07 -17.38 -9.48
N THR A 312 -6.83 -16.65 -10.28
CA THR A 312 -7.61 -15.52 -9.77
C THR A 312 -8.82 -15.97 -8.98
N ALA A 313 -8.94 -15.51 -7.72
CA ALA A 313 -10.17 -15.66 -6.94
C ALA A 313 -11.39 -15.17 -7.75
N PRO A 314 -12.57 -15.81 -7.64
CA PRO A 314 -13.72 -15.51 -8.48
C PRO A 314 -14.22 -14.09 -8.19
N VAL A 315 -13.77 -13.13 -8.98
CA VAL A 315 -14.46 -11.84 -9.11
C VAL A 315 -15.67 -12.09 -10.00
N GLU A 316 -16.85 -11.73 -9.50
CA GLU A 316 -18.12 -11.88 -10.24
C GLU A 316 -18.01 -11.09 -11.55
N ARG A 317 -17.84 -11.81 -12.66
CA ARG A 317 -17.86 -11.23 -14.01
C ARG A 317 -19.31 -11.21 -14.44
N ILE A 318 -19.84 -10.02 -14.68
CA ILE A 318 -21.20 -9.89 -15.23
C ILE A 318 -21.13 -10.42 -16.68
N GLU A 319 -21.82 -11.54 -16.95
CA GLU A 319 -21.84 -12.18 -18.29
C GLU A 319 -22.68 -11.42 -19.32
N ILE A 320 -23.36 -10.35 -18.91
CA ILE A 320 -24.34 -9.66 -19.74
C ILE A 320 -23.64 -8.67 -20.67
N LYS A 321 -23.21 -9.14 -21.84
CA LYS A 321 -23.17 -8.25 -23.01
C LYS A 321 -24.58 -7.78 -23.26
N LYS A 322 -24.92 -6.53 -22.92
CA LYS A 322 -26.12 -5.88 -23.46
C LYS A 322 -26.01 -5.96 -24.99
N GLY A 323 -26.79 -6.84 -25.59
CA GLY A 323 -26.91 -6.91 -27.05
C GLY A 323 -27.31 -5.51 -27.53
N GLN A 324 -26.64 -5.01 -28.57
CA GLN A 324 -27.13 -3.80 -29.22
C GLN A 324 -28.60 -4.06 -29.59
N PRO A 325 -29.53 -3.15 -29.25
CA PRO A 325 -30.89 -3.29 -29.72
C PRO A 325 -30.84 -3.45 -31.24
N PRO A 326 -31.53 -4.45 -31.83
CA PRO A 326 -31.52 -4.64 -33.26
C PRO A 326 -31.93 -3.33 -33.95
N ALA A 327 -31.23 -2.97 -35.02
CA ALA A 327 -31.40 -1.68 -35.71
C ALA A 327 -32.82 -1.41 -36.24
N ASN A 328 -33.72 -2.40 -36.18
CA ASN A 328 -35.12 -2.34 -36.60
C ASN A 328 -36.10 -2.26 -35.41
N LEU A 329 -35.81 -1.43 -34.40
CA LEU A 329 -36.89 -1.03 -33.48
C LEU A 329 -37.72 0.07 -34.16
N PRO A 330 -39.02 -0.15 -34.41
CA PRO A 330 -39.88 0.94 -34.84
C PRO A 330 -39.90 1.99 -33.74
N MET A 331 -39.48 3.22 -34.09
CA MET A 331 -39.72 4.37 -33.22
C MET A 331 -41.23 4.63 -33.21
N ALA A 332 -41.84 4.42 -32.05
CA ALA A 332 -43.24 4.75 -31.79
C ALA A 332 -43.38 6.21 -31.35
#